data_AF-G7QAS2-F1
#
_entry.id   AF-G7QAS2-F1
#
_cell.length_a   1.000
_cell.length_b   1.000
_cell.length_c   1.000
_cell.angle_alpha   90.00
_cell.angle_beta   90.00
_cell.angle_gamma   90.00
#
_symmetry.space_group_name_H-M   'P 1'
#
loop_
_entity.id
_entity.type
_entity.pdbx_description
1 polymer ?
#
loop_
_entity_poly.entity_id
_entity_poly.type
_entity_poly.pdbx_seq_one_letter_code
_entity_poly.pdbx_strand_id
1 'polypeptide(L)'
;MKKIRLAPVCLVLLLWAGTAGAATTKDNLVKFYQSYLALVSAGDYVATSRDQPDVWDAKFDAAARDAGFENAADALAASETMASDSDIAALRQTVTDKILLQYRPYRE
;
A
#
# COMPACT_ATOMS: atom_id res chain seq x y z
N MET A 1 45.82 32.56 -30.43
CA MET A 1 44.85 32.86 -29.35
C MET A 1 43.70 31.85 -29.44
N LYS A 2 43.55 31.02 -28.40
CA LYS A 2 42.40 30.10 -28.18
C LYS A 2 41.08 30.86 -28.25
N LYS A 3 40.00 30.21 -28.73
CA LYS A 3 38.79 29.85 -27.93
C LYS A 3 38.04 28.68 -28.61
N ILE A 4 38.30 27.46 -28.14
CA ILE A 4 37.36 26.34 -28.25
C ILE A 4 36.17 26.70 -27.35
N ARG A 5 34.95 26.70 -27.89
CA ARG A 5 33.74 26.75 -27.07
C ARG A 5 33.05 25.40 -27.13
N LEU A 6 33.32 24.57 -26.12
CA LEU A 6 32.39 23.52 -25.70
C LEU A 6 31.08 24.20 -25.31
N ALA A 7 29.95 23.71 -25.83
CA ALA A 7 28.66 23.86 -25.19
C ALA A 7 28.13 22.44 -24.92
N PRO A 8 28.02 22.05 -23.65
CA PRO A 8 27.65 20.70 -23.23
C PRO A 8 26.12 20.51 -23.24
N VAL A 9 25.70 19.29 -23.54
CA VAL A 9 24.67 18.52 -22.82
C VAL A 9 23.49 19.34 -22.27
N CYS A 10 22.40 19.41 -23.04
CA CYS A 10 21.03 19.58 -22.52
C CYS A 10 20.21 18.32 -22.82
N LEU A 11 20.82 17.16 -22.59
CA LEU A 11 20.10 15.92 -22.27
C LEU A 11 19.89 15.97 -20.74
N VAL A 12 18.73 15.53 -20.25
CA VAL A 12 18.31 15.49 -18.82
C VAL A 12 17.47 16.69 -18.36
N LEU A 13 16.26 16.85 -18.92
CA LEU A 13 15.12 17.45 -18.19
C LEU A 13 13.81 16.65 -18.38
N LEU A 14 13.89 15.38 -18.80
CA LEU A 14 12.73 14.52 -19.06
C LEU A 14 12.51 13.42 -18.01
N LEU A 15 12.99 13.59 -16.77
CA LEU A 15 12.76 12.63 -15.69
C LEU A 15 11.99 13.20 -14.49
N TRP A 16 11.31 14.34 -14.68
CA TRP A 16 10.34 14.84 -13.69
C TRP A 16 8.90 14.63 -14.16
N ALA A 17 8.65 13.49 -14.81
CA ALA A 17 7.38 12.80 -14.66
C ALA A 17 7.47 11.95 -13.38
N GLY A 18 7.73 12.61 -12.23
CA GLY A 18 7.23 12.08 -10.98
C GLY A 18 5.74 12.10 -11.15
N THR A 19 5.15 10.92 -11.37
CA THR A 19 3.72 10.72 -11.28
C THR A 19 3.27 11.50 -10.05
N ALA A 20 2.25 12.34 -10.21
CA ALA A 20 1.53 12.87 -9.08
C ALA A 20 0.88 11.68 -8.37
N GLY A 21 1.67 10.90 -7.64
CA GLY A 21 1.18 9.96 -6.66
C GLY A 21 0.34 10.81 -5.74
N ALA A 22 -0.96 10.50 -5.68
CA ALA A 22 -1.87 11.17 -4.79
C ALA A 22 -1.16 11.31 -3.44
N ALA A 23 -1.00 12.56 -2.95
CA ALA A 23 -0.26 12.80 -1.73
C ALA A 23 -0.81 11.83 -0.67
N THR A 24 0.06 11.00 -0.08
CA THR A 24 -0.34 10.08 0.98
C THR A 24 -1.01 10.88 2.08
N THR A 25 -2.33 10.71 2.22
CA THR A 25 -3.10 11.34 3.29
C THR A 25 -3.46 10.31 4.34
N LYS A 26 -3.65 10.78 5.58
CA LYS A 26 -4.24 9.98 6.64
C LYS A 26 -5.56 9.33 6.20
N ASP A 27 -6.40 10.08 5.48
CA ASP A 27 -7.70 9.60 5.00
C ASP A 27 -7.58 8.42 4.04
N ASN A 28 -6.59 8.43 3.14
CA ASN A 28 -6.32 7.31 2.25
C ASN A 28 -5.90 6.07 3.05
N LEU A 29 -5.01 6.22 4.04
CA LEU A 29 -4.60 5.10 4.90
C LEU A 29 -5.77 4.56 5.73
N VAL A 30 -6.63 5.43 6.27
CA VAL A 30 -7.84 5.01 7.00
C VAL A 30 -8.75 4.19 6.08
N LYS A 31 -9.03 4.66 4.86
CA LYS A 31 -9.85 3.92 3.87
C LYS A 31 -9.22 2.57 3.52
N PHE A 32 -7.91 2.53 3.32
CA PHE A 32 -7.18 1.30 3.04
C PHE A 32 -7.32 0.30 4.18
N TYR A 33 -7.05 0.69 5.43
CA TYR A 33 -7.16 -0.23 6.56
C TYR A 33 -8.59 -0.66 6.86
N GLN A 34 -9.59 0.19 6.64
CA GLN A 34 -11.00 -0.21 6.73
C GLN A 34 -11.36 -1.27 5.68
N SER A 35 -10.90 -1.10 4.45
CA SER A 35 -11.10 -2.07 3.37
C SER A 35 -10.34 -3.37 3.63
N TYR A 36 -9.11 -3.28 4.13
CA TYR A 36 -8.32 -4.44 4.53
C TYR A 36 -9.01 -5.20 5.67
N LEU A 37 -9.54 -4.50 6.68
CA LEU A 37 -10.31 -5.12 7.76
C LEU A 37 -11.54 -5.88 7.22
N ALA A 38 -12.25 -5.32 6.24
CA ALA A 38 -13.37 -6.00 5.61
C ALA A 38 -12.93 -7.28 4.88
N LEU A 39 -11.83 -7.23 4.13
CA LEU A 39 -11.27 -8.39 3.43
C LEU A 39 -10.89 -9.53 4.39
N VAL A 40 -10.18 -9.23 5.48
CA VAL A 40 -9.79 -10.26 6.47
C VAL A 40 -10.96 -10.68 7.38
N SER A 41 -12.05 -9.92 7.37
CA SER A 41 -13.28 -10.29 8.06
C SER A 41 -14.18 -11.20 7.25
N ALA A 42 -13.93 -11.34 5.94
CA ALA A 42 -14.67 -12.24 5.08
C ALA A 42 -14.48 -13.70 5.52
N GLY A 43 -15.55 -14.50 5.40
CA GLY A 43 -15.55 -15.91 5.83
C GLY A 43 -14.63 -16.80 5.00
N ASP A 44 -14.31 -16.37 3.77
CA ASP A 44 -13.42 -17.05 2.83
C ASP A 44 -11.96 -16.57 2.93
N TYR A 45 -11.63 -15.65 3.85
CA TYR A 45 -10.30 -15.05 3.94
C TYR A 45 -9.18 -16.09 3.95
N VAL A 46 -9.18 -16.99 4.95
CA VAL A 46 -8.08 -17.96 5.13
C VAL A 46 -7.94 -18.90 3.93
N ALA A 47 -9.06 -19.39 3.41
CA ALA A 47 -9.06 -20.27 2.25
C ALA A 47 -8.52 -19.54 1.02
N THR A 48 -8.96 -18.29 0.80
CA THR A 48 -8.51 -17.49 -0.35
C THR A 48 -7.04 -17.14 -0.23
N SER A 49 -6.58 -16.61 0.91
CA SER A 49 -5.19 -16.19 1.08
C SER A 49 -4.20 -17.36 1.08
N ARG A 50 -4.63 -18.56 1.46
CA ARG A 50 -3.78 -19.77 1.44
C ARG A 50 -3.80 -20.48 0.10
N ASP A 51 -4.99 -20.72 -0.45
CA ASP A 51 -5.19 -21.62 -1.59
C ASP A 51 -5.20 -20.86 -2.93
N GLN A 52 -5.48 -19.56 -2.92
CA GLN A 52 -5.57 -18.69 -4.09
C GLN A 52 -4.86 -17.33 -3.85
N PRO A 53 -3.55 -17.34 -3.58
CA PRO A 53 -2.81 -16.13 -3.23
C PRO A 53 -2.90 -15.03 -4.31
N ASP A 54 -2.90 -15.37 -5.60
CA ASP A 54 -3.06 -14.38 -6.67
C ASP A 54 -4.43 -13.68 -6.64
N VAL A 55 -5.49 -14.41 -6.29
CA VAL A 55 -6.85 -13.85 -6.15
C VAL A 55 -6.92 -12.95 -4.91
N TRP A 56 -6.27 -13.36 -3.84
CA TRP A 56 -6.14 -12.56 -2.63
C TRP A 56 -5.38 -11.25 -2.90
N ASP A 57 -4.21 -11.33 -3.53
CA ASP A 57 -3.38 -10.18 -3.87
C ASP A 57 -4.13 -9.19 -4.76
N ALA A 58 -4.86 -9.69 -5.78
CA ALA A 58 -5.68 -8.84 -6.63
C ALA A 58 -6.79 -8.10 -5.86
N LYS A 59 -7.43 -8.76 -4.88
CA LYS A 59 -8.44 -8.13 -4.00
C LYS A 59 -7.79 -7.08 -3.09
N PHE A 60 -6.60 -7.38 -2.56
CA PHE A 60 -5.88 -6.48 -1.67
C PHE A 60 -5.36 -5.23 -2.40
N ASP A 61 -4.82 -5.40 -3.60
CA ASP A 61 -4.42 -4.29 -4.48
C ASP A 61 -5.61 -3.47 -4.97
N ALA A 62 -6.77 -4.09 -5.20
CA ALA A 62 -8.00 -3.36 -5.49
C ALA A 62 -8.41 -2.47 -4.32
N ALA A 63 -8.37 -2.97 -3.08
CA ALA A 63 -8.67 -2.18 -1.88
C ALA A 63 -7.70 -0.99 -1.71
N ALA A 64 -6.43 -1.16 -2.05
CA ALA A 64 -5.45 -0.08 -2.03
C ALA A 64 -5.73 0.98 -3.11
N ARG A 65 -6.08 0.54 -4.33
CA ARG A 65 -6.46 1.44 -5.43
C ARG A 65 -7.72 2.23 -5.15
N ASP A 66 -8.73 1.61 -4.56
CA ASP A 66 -9.96 2.28 -4.13
C ASP A 66 -9.70 3.33 -3.04
N ALA A 67 -8.66 3.11 -2.22
CA ALA A 67 -8.19 4.07 -1.22
C ALA A 67 -7.28 5.18 -1.80
N GLY A 68 -6.88 5.08 -3.06
CA GLY A 68 -6.06 6.08 -3.75
C GLY A 68 -4.55 5.78 -3.82
N PHE A 69 -4.14 4.54 -3.56
CA PHE A 69 -2.76 4.06 -3.76
C PHE A 69 -2.61 3.33 -5.10
N GLU A 70 -1.38 3.10 -5.57
CA GLU A 70 -1.15 2.34 -6.81
C GLU A 70 -1.34 0.84 -6.60
N ASN A 71 -0.89 0.31 -5.46
CA ASN A 71 -1.09 -1.08 -5.02
C ASN A 71 -1.01 -1.16 -3.48
N ALA A 72 -1.21 -2.36 -2.93
CA ALA A 72 -1.19 -2.55 -1.48
C ALA A 72 0.21 -2.41 -0.88
N ALA A 73 1.29 -2.71 -1.62
CA ALA A 73 2.65 -2.50 -1.15
C ALA A 73 2.94 -1.00 -0.92
N ASP A 74 2.47 -0.14 -1.82
CA ASP A 74 2.60 1.32 -1.68
C ASP A 74 1.79 1.85 -0.50
N ALA A 75 0.58 1.33 -0.28
CA ALA A 75 -0.23 1.66 0.89
C ALA A 75 0.44 1.26 2.21
N LEU A 76 1.05 0.06 2.25
CA LEU A 76 1.79 -0.41 3.42
C LEU A 76 3.05 0.41 3.66
N ALA A 77 3.84 0.72 2.62
CA ALA A 77 5.02 1.57 2.73
C ALA A 77 4.66 2.99 3.20
N ALA A 78 3.58 3.55 2.66
CA ALA A 78 3.01 4.82 3.12
C ALA A 78 2.61 4.78 4.60
N SER A 79 2.03 3.67 5.06
CA SER A 79 1.62 3.52 6.47
C SER A 79 2.79 3.60 7.45
N GLU A 80 3.99 3.19 7.04
CA GLU A 80 5.18 3.26 7.91
C GLU A 80 5.60 4.71 8.20
N THR A 81 5.35 5.63 7.26
CA THR A 81 5.59 7.06 7.48
C THR A 81 4.64 7.68 8.52
N MET A 82 3.53 6.99 8.82
CA MET A 82 2.52 7.40 9.80
C MET A 82 2.40 6.40 10.97
N ALA A 83 3.45 5.61 11.24
CA ALA A 83 3.41 4.59 12.29
C ALA A 83 3.20 5.17 13.71
N SER A 84 3.53 6.44 13.94
CA SER A 84 3.28 7.15 15.20
C SER A 84 1.89 7.78 15.30
N ASP A 85 1.08 7.75 14.24
CA ASP A 85 -0.32 8.20 14.30
C ASP A 85 -1.16 7.14 15.03
N SER A 86 -1.81 7.55 16.12
CA SER A 86 -2.56 6.63 16.99
C SER A 86 -3.72 5.94 16.29
N ASP A 87 -4.37 6.61 15.34
CA ASP A 87 -5.55 6.08 14.67
C ASP A 87 -5.13 5.02 13.64
N ILE A 88 -4.07 5.32 12.88
CA ILE A 88 -3.48 4.35 11.95
C ILE A 88 -2.92 3.15 12.71
N ALA A 89 -2.23 3.36 13.84
CA ALA A 89 -1.72 2.28 14.68
C ALA A 89 -2.87 1.39 15.23
N ALA A 90 -3.96 1.99 15.70
CA ALA A 90 -5.12 1.25 16.20
C ALA A 90 -5.80 0.41 15.10
N LEU A 91 -5.91 0.96 13.88
CA LEU A 91 -6.44 0.23 12.73
C LEU A 91 -5.53 -0.94 12.32
N ARG A 92 -4.21 -0.72 12.28
CA ARG A 92 -3.21 -1.78 12.02
C ARG A 92 -3.33 -2.92 13.03
N GLN A 93 -3.46 -2.57 14.31
CA GLN A 93 -3.64 -3.55 15.37
C GLN A 93 -4.95 -4.34 15.18
N THR A 94 -6.05 -3.64 14.89
CA THR A 94 -7.37 -4.26 14.68
C THR A 94 -7.34 -5.28 13.53
N VAL A 95 -6.71 -4.93 12.40
CA VAL A 95 -6.53 -5.86 11.27
C VAL A 95 -5.70 -7.07 11.69
N THR A 96 -4.58 -6.83 12.38
CA THR A 96 -3.69 -7.91 12.85
C THR A 96 -4.42 -8.87 13.78
N ASP A 97 -5.15 -8.36 14.77
CA ASP A 97 -5.93 -9.16 15.71
C ASP A 97 -6.99 -9.98 14.97
N LYS A 98 -7.64 -9.39 13.98
CA LYS A 98 -8.63 -10.08 13.16
C LYS A 98 -8.02 -11.21 12.34
N ILE A 99 -6.86 -10.98 11.71
CA ILE A 99 -6.11 -12.02 11.00
C ILE A 99 -5.76 -13.16 11.96
N LEU A 100 -5.19 -12.86 13.12
CA LEU A 100 -4.84 -13.86 14.13
C LEU A 100 -6.06 -14.68 14.59
N LEU A 101 -7.21 -14.03 14.76
CA LEU A 101 -8.47 -14.70 15.10
C LEU A 101 -8.92 -15.67 14.00
N GLN A 102 -8.85 -15.26 12.73
CA GLN A 102 -9.24 -16.09 11.58
C GLN A 102 -8.34 -17.32 11.43
N TYR A 103 -7.04 -17.18 11.70
CA TYR A 103 -6.09 -18.29 11.63
C TYR A 103 -6.08 -19.20 12.85
N ARG A 104 -6.74 -18.83 13.96
CA ARG A 104 -6.77 -19.63 15.20
C ARG A 104 -7.18 -21.10 14.98
N PRO A 105 -8.21 -21.43 14.17
CA PRO A 105 -8.62 -22.81 13.93
C PRO A 105 -7.59 -23.66 13.16
N TYR A 106 -6.58 -23.02 12.55
CA TYR A 106 -5.59 -23.66 11.68
C TYR A 106 -4.20 -23.77 12.32
N ARG A 107 -4.06 -23.37 13.59
CA ARG A 107 -2.83 -23.55 14.37
C ARG A 107 -2.84 -24.96 14.96
N GLU A 108 -2.17 -25.88 14.29
CA GLU A 108 -1.82 -27.21 14.80
C GLU A 108 -0.69 -27.13 15.85
#